data_AF-A0A7V8SKD3-F1
#
_entry.id   AF-A0A7V8SKD3-F1
#
_cell.length_a   1.000
_cell.length_b   1.000
_cell.length_c   1.000
_cell.angle_alpha   90.00
_cell.angle_beta   90.00
_cell.angle_gamma   90.00
#
_symmetry.space_group_name_H-M   'P 1'
#
loop_
_entity.id
_entity.type
_entity.pdbx_description
1 polymer ?
#
loop_
_entity_poly.entity_id
_entity_poly.type
_entity_poly.pdbx_seq_one_letter_code
_entity_poly.pdbx_strand_id
1 'polypeptide(L)' 'MNLFGDSDYLEKLSSKGDPLERLEKVVDFEYFRPTLNRIFKYDLKNKSHGGRPPYDLVLMLKILILQRLYNLS' A
#
# COMPACT_ATOMS: atom_id res chain seq x y z
N MET A 1 12.45 14.20 20.46
CA MET A 1 11.74 13.55 19.34
C MET A 1 10.47 12.95 19.91
N ASN A 2 9.32 13.54 19.60
CA ASN A 2 8.04 13.21 20.22
C ASN A 2 7.48 11.92 19.60
N LEU A 3 7.17 10.94 20.44
CA LEU A 3 6.57 9.64 20.06
C LEU A 3 5.15 9.80 19.45
N PHE A 4 4.57 11.00 19.53
CA PHE A 4 3.22 11.34 19.05
C PHE A 4 3.21 12.17 17.75
N GLY A 5 4.36 12.45 17.14
CA GLY A 5 4.41 13.20 15.88
C GLY A 5 3.69 12.52 14.72
N ASP A 6 3.46 11.20 14.82
CA ASP A 6 2.72 10.42 13.83
C ASP A 6 1.22 10.75 13.83
N SER A 7 0.59 11.02 14.98
CA SER A 7 -0.84 11.40 14.96
C SER A 7 -1.02 12.79 14.36
N ASP A 8 -0.19 13.75 14.74
CA ASP A 8 -0.18 15.09 14.15
C ASP A 8 0.10 15.07 12.63
N TYR A 9 0.97 14.15 12.18
CA TYR A 9 1.27 13.95 10.77
C TYR A 9 0.09 13.33 10.02
N LEU A 10 -0.52 12.29 10.59
CA LEU A 10 -1.70 11.64 10.02
C LEU A 10 -2.91 12.58 9.96
N GLU A 11 -3.12 13.41 11.00
CA GLU A 11 -4.17 14.43 11.01
C GLU A 11 -3.91 15.51 9.95
N LYS A 12 -2.66 15.96 9.79
CA LYS A 12 -2.28 16.86 8.69
C LYS A 12 -2.47 16.23 7.31
N LEU A 13 -2.22 14.93 7.18
CA LEU A 13 -2.38 14.21 5.92
C LEU A 13 -3.86 14.01 5.58
N SER A 14 -4.68 13.61 6.55
CA SER A 14 -6.14 13.51 6.42
C SER A 14 -6.77 14.88 6.12
N SER A 15 -6.30 15.95 6.76
CA SER A 15 -6.73 17.33 6.47
C SER A 15 -6.43 17.78 5.04
N LYS A 16 -5.39 17.23 4.41
CA LYS A 16 -5.07 17.47 2.98
C LYS A 16 -5.93 16.64 2.01
N GLY A 17 -6.81 15.78 2.52
CA GLY A 17 -7.66 14.91 1.71
C GLY A 17 -6.89 13.73 1.16
N ASP A 18 -6.44 12.85 2.07
CA ASP A 18 -5.72 11.64 1.70
C ASP A 18 -6.55 10.81 0.68
N PRO A 19 -6.02 10.61 -0.54
CA PRO A 19 -6.76 9.94 -1.58
C PRO A 19 -6.96 8.44 -1.31
N LEU A 20 -6.08 7.79 -0.54
CA LEU A 20 -6.30 6.42 -0.11
C LEU A 20 -7.42 6.34 0.91
N GLU A 21 -7.50 7.26 1.87
CA GLU A 21 -8.58 7.27 2.87
C GLU A 21 -9.96 7.40 2.19
N ARG A 22 -10.03 8.18 1.10
CA ARG A 22 -11.25 8.27 0.28
C ARG A 22 -11.51 6.99 -0.51
N LEU A 23 -10.47 6.35 -1.06
CA LEU A 23 -10.61 5.10 -1.80
C LEU A 23 -11.00 3.94 -0.89
N GLU A 24 -10.46 3.83 0.31
CA GLU A 24 -10.78 2.76 1.27
C GLU A 24 -12.24 2.76 1.70
N LYS A 25 -12.93 3.92 1.64
CA LYS A 25 -14.37 4.02 1.91
C LYS A 25 -15.24 3.43 0.79
N VAL A 26 -14.71 3.28 -0.43
CA VAL A 26 -15.46 2.87 -1.63
C VAL A 26 -14.97 1.53 -2.17
N VAL A 27 -13.70 1.19 -1.93
CA VAL A 27 -13.02 0.04 -2.51
C VAL A 27 -12.44 -0.80 -1.39
N ASP A 28 -12.94 -2.04 -1.26
CA ASP A 28 -12.27 -3.06 -0.47
C ASP A 28 -11.05 -3.59 -1.26
N PHE A 29 -9.86 -3.14 -0.87
CA PHE A 29 -8.63 -3.54 -1.53
C PHE A 29 -8.28 -5.03 -1.34
N GLU A 30 -8.75 -5.66 -0.25
CA GLU A 30 -8.49 -7.09 0.00
C GLU A 30 -9.24 -7.99 -0.98
N TYR A 31 -10.33 -7.49 -1.58
CA TYR A 31 -11.04 -8.18 -2.66
C TYR A 31 -10.14 -8.51 -3.87
N PHE A 32 -9.10 -7.70 -4.11
CA PHE A 32 -8.14 -7.95 -5.19
C PHE A 32 -7.07 -8.98 -4.84
N ARG A 33 -6.87 -9.31 -3.56
CA ARG A 33 -5.84 -10.26 -3.08
C ARG A 33 -5.85 -11.60 -3.84
N PRO A 34 -6.97 -12.32 -4.04
CA PRO A 34 -6.96 -13.57 -4.80
C PRO A 34 -6.53 -13.37 -6.27
N THR A 35 -6.97 -12.28 -6.90
CA THR A 35 -6.60 -11.93 -8.27
C THR A 35 -5.12 -11.61 -8.38
N LEU A 36 -4.58 -10.80 -7.46
CA LEU A 36 -3.17 -10.46 -7.38
C LEU A 36 -2.31 -11.70 -7.14
N ASN A 37 -2.69 -12.56 -6.20
CA ASN A 37 -1.99 -13.82 -5.95
C ASN A 37 -1.97 -14.72 -7.19
N ARG A 38 -3.07 -14.78 -7.96
CA ARG A 38 -3.15 -15.57 -9.19
C ARG A 38 -2.25 -15.02 -10.31
N ILE A 39 -2.15 -13.70 -10.44
CA ILE A 39 -1.36 -13.04 -11.49
C ILE A 39 0.12 -13.12 -11.15
N PHE A 40 0.48 -12.66 -9.95
CA PHE A 40 1.89 -12.56 -9.56
C PHE A 40 2.49 -13.90 -9.19
N LYS A 41 1.66 -14.92 -8.89
CA LYS A 41 2.06 -16.28 -8.49
C LYS A 41 3.33 -16.24 -7.65
N TYR A 42 3.39 -15.35 -6.63
CA TYR A 42 4.59 -15.17 -5.84
C TYR A 42 4.90 -16.52 -5.21
N ASP A 43 5.84 -17.20 -5.83
CA ASP A 43 6.27 -18.51 -5.41
C ASP A 43 7.08 -18.25 -4.13
N LEU A 44 6.37 -18.33 -3.00
CA LEU A 44 6.96 -18.27 -1.67
C LEU A 44 8.04 -19.36 -1.48
N LYS A 45 8.26 -20.26 -2.47
CA LYS A 45 9.33 -21.26 -2.46
C LYS A 45 10.70 -20.67 -2.77
N ASN A 46 10.81 -19.48 -3.36
CA ASN A 46 12.09 -18.78 -3.53
C ASN A 46 12.49 -17.93 -2.31
N LYS A 47 12.01 -18.28 -1.11
CA LYS A 47 12.48 -17.71 0.17
C LYS A 47 13.95 -17.98 0.49
N SER A 48 14.67 -18.78 -0.32
CA SER A 48 16.03 -19.23 -0.01
C SER A 48 17.18 -18.36 -0.52
N HIS A 49 16.92 -17.28 -1.25
CA HIS A 49 17.98 -16.38 -1.73
C HIS A 49 17.83 -15.05 -0.99
N GLY A 50 18.73 -14.78 -0.05
CA GLY A 50 18.64 -13.67 0.90
C GLY A 50 18.33 -12.29 0.28
N GLY A 51 17.65 -11.44 1.05
CA GLY A 51 17.24 -10.09 0.65
C GLY A 51 16.08 -9.56 1.51
N ARG A 52 15.71 -8.28 1.35
CA ARG A 52 14.50 -7.74 2.00
C ARG A 52 13.27 -8.43 1.39
N PRO A 53 12.32 -8.94 2.21
CA PRO A 53 11.13 -9.56 1.68
C PRO A 53 10.33 -8.57 0.81
N PRO A 54 9.63 -9.07 -0.22
CA PRO A 54 8.78 -8.22 -1.05
C PRO A 54 7.66 -7.59 -0.20
N TYR A 55 7.16 -6.43 -0.66
CA TYR A 55 5.98 -5.80 -0.07
C TYR A 55 4.75 -6.71 -0.21
N ASP A 56 3.79 -6.56 0.70
CA ASP A 56 2.48 -7.19 0.54
C ASP A 56 1.83 -6.70 -0.77
N LEU A 57 1.17 -7.61 -1.49
CA LEU A 57 0.59 -7.34 -2.80
C LEU A 57 -0.43 -6.21 -2.78
N VAL A 58 -1.25 -6.15 -1.73
CA VAL A 58 -2.30 -5.15 -1.59
C VAL A 58 -1.67 -3.79 -1.26
N LEU A 59 -0.62 -3.79 -0.43
CA LEU A 59 0.17 -2.58 -0.17
C LEU A 59 0.83 -2.04 -1.44
N MET A 60 1.41 -2.93 -2.26
CA MET A 60 2.03 -2.53 -3.53
C MET A 60 1.01 -1.93 -4.49
N LEU A 61 -0.20 -2.50 -4.56
CA LEU A 61 -1.31 -1.92 -5.34
C LEU A 61 -1.67 -0.51 -4.85
N LYS A 62 -1.79 -0.29 -3.53
CA LYS A 62 -2.03 1.03 -2.95
C LYS A 62 -0.93 2.03 -3.34
N ILE A 63 0.34 1.63 -3.26
CA ILE A 63 1.48 2.48 -3.64
C ILE A 63 1.41 2.87 -5.12
N LEU A 64 1.12 1.93 -6.03
CA LEU A 64 0.99 2.21 -7.46
C LEU A 64 -0.14 3.20 -7.77
N ILE A 65 -1.25 3.13 -7.02
CA ILE A 65 -2.35 4.08 -7.14
C ILE A 65 -1.90 5.48 -6.70
N LEU A 66 -1.21 5.60 -5.55
CA LEU A 66 -0.65 6.91 -5.16
C LEU A 66 0.32 7.44 -6.20
N GLN A 67 1.25 6.59 -6.66
CA GLN A 67 2.23 6.97 -7.67
C GLN A 67 1.52 7.58 -8.89
N ARG A 68 0.43 6.95 -9.35
CA ARG A 68 -0.36 7.47 -10.47
C ARG A 68 -1.10 8.76 -10.15
N LEU A 69 -1.69 8.89 -8.97
CA LEU A 69 -2.45 10.08 -8.54
C LEU A 69 -1.57 11.32 -8.39
N TYR A 70 -0.33 11.14 -7.94
CA TYR A 70 0.64 12.23 -7.78
C TYR A 70 1.54 12.42 -9.01
N ASN A 71 1.24 11.74 -10.14
CA ASN A 71 2.04 11.78 -11.36
C ASN A 71 3.54 11.50 -11.11
N LEU A 72 3.84 10.63 -10.15
CA LEU A 72 5.20 10.21 -9.83
C LEU A 72 5.62 9.16 -10.88
N SER A 73 6.74 9.40 -11.57
CA SER A 73 7.30 8.49 -12.57
C SER A 73 8.55 7.81 -12.08
#